data_AF-A0A7R9MNW8-F1
#
_entry.id   AF-A0A7R9MNW8-F1
#
_cell.length_a   1.000
_cell.length_b   1.000
_cell.length_c   1.000
_cell.angle_alpha   90.00
_cell.angle_beta   90.00
_cell.angle_gamma   90.00
#
_symmetry.space_group_name_H-M   'P 1'
#
loop_
_entity.id
_entity.type
_entity.pdbx_description
1 polymer ?
#
loop_
_entity_poly.entity_id
_entity_poly.type
_entity_poly.pdbx_seq_one_letter_code
_entity_poly.pdbx_strand_id
1 'polypeptide(L)'
;NSKGFTDSTDHFQRLVIGLLTNYIALSVTKGDVKRFNVVLYIVLRLARLLPQLMIFILLTFLLPLMGSGPLWKEVVVSNVRKCETNWWLNMLLIHNLYKSEQMCAIHTWFIALDFQYHIITAFGIILNVTTVLMFAILSSILWYIYELPPALINTGRTYA
;
A
#
# COMPACT_ATOMS: atom_id res chain seq x y z
N ASN A 1 -4.09 -3.09 20.01
CA ASN A 1 -4.10 -1.61 19.90
C ASN A 1 -2.87 -0.97 19.26
N SER A 2 -1.64 -1.50 19.33
CA SER A 2 -0.52 -0.80 18.66
C SER A 2 -0.49 -0.94 17.13
N LYS A 3 -0.93 -2.08 16.59
CA LYS A 3 -0.95 -2.36 15.13
C LYS A 3 -1.93 -1.47 14.36
N GLY A 4 -3.09 -1.12 14.93
CA GLY A 4 -4.08 -0.27 14.27
C GLY A 4 -3.65 1.20 14.17
N PHE A 5 -2.99 1.72 15.21
CA PHE A 5 -2.47 3.09 15.24
C PHE A 5 -1.31 3.32 14.26
N THR A 6 -0.42 2.35 14.11
CA THR A 6 0.69 2.42 13.12
C THR A 6 0.17 2.33 11.69
N ASP A 7 -0.80 1.44 11.44
CA ASP A 7 -1.39 1.29 10.10
C ASP A 7 -2.05 2.60 9.62
N SER A 8 -2.89 3.24 10.45
CA SER A 8 -3.55 4.50 10.09
C SER A 8 -2.59 5.67 9.83
N THR A 9 -1.53 5.78 10.65
CA THR A 9 -0.52 6.85 10.47
C THR A 9 0.30 6.64 9.19
N ASP A 10 0.63 5.39 8.87
CA ASP A 10 1.33 5.03 7.63
C ASP A 10 0.48 5.28 6.39
N HIS A 11 -0.81 4.95 6.44
CA HIS A 11 -1.77 5.23 5.36
C HIS A 11 -1.90 6.73 5.06
N PHE A 12 -2.01 7.56 6.10
CA PHE A 12 -2.05 9.01 5.95
C PHE A 12 -0.76 9.57 5.36
N GLN A 13 0.40 9.14 5.87
CA GLN A 13 1.70 9.59 5.36
C GLN A 13 1.86 9.25 3.87
N ARG A 14 1.42 8.05 3.46
CA ARG A 14 1.45 7.60 2.05
C ARG A 14 0.52 8.39 1.13
N LEU A 15 -0.65 8.80 1.62
CA LEU A 15 -1.56 9.68 0.87
C LEU A 15 -0.91 11.03 0.58
N VAL A 16 -0.26 11.63 1.58
CA VAL A 16 0.45 12.91 1.44
C VAL A 16 1.60 12.79 0.44
N ILE A 17 2.39 11.72 0.53
CA ILE A 17 3.49 11.43 -0.41
C ILE A 17 2.96 11.25 -1.85
N GLY A 18 1.85 10.52 -2.02
CA GLY A 18 1.20 10.32 -3.32
C GLY A 18 0.71 11.63 -3.94
N LEU A 19 0.09 12.49 -3.14
CA LEU A 19 -0.40 13.80 -3.57
C LEU A 19 0.76 14.70 -4.01
N LEU A 20 1.82 14.79 -3.22
CA LEU A 20 3.00 15.58 -3.53
C LEU A 20 3.66 15.12 -4.84
N THR A 21 3.83 13.82 -5.00
CA THR A 21 4.48 13.23 -6.19
C THR A 21 3.72 13.56 -7.47
N ASN A 22 2.38 13.45 -7.44
CA ASN A 22 1.56 13.75 -8.61
C ASN A 22 1.41 15.26 -8.84
N TYR A 23 1.40 16.08 -7.79
CA TYR A 23 1.44 17.54 -7.91
C TYR A 23 2.71 18.00 -8.62
N ILE A 24 3.87 17.43 -8.26
CA ILE A 24 5.14 17.70 -8.96
C ILE A 24 5.06 17.23 -10.42
N ALA A 25 4.45 16.08 -10.71
CA ALA A 25 4.28 15.61 -12.09
C ALA A 25 3.43 16.59 -12.93
N LEU A 26 2.39 17.19 -12.35
CA LEU A 26 1.58 18.23 -13.00
C LEU A 26 2.37 19.53 -13.20
N SER A 27 3.18 19.94 -12.22
CA SER A 27 3.98 21.16 -12.31
C SER A 27 5.06 21.06 -13.39
N VAL A 28 5.67 19.88 -13.55
CA VAL A 28 6.60 19.56 -14.65
C VAL A 28 5.89 19.59 -16.00
N THR A 29 4.62 19.22 -16.06
CA THR A 29 3.80 19.21 -17.30
C THR A 29 3.17 20.59 -17.60
N LYS A 30 3.61 21.66 -16.94
CA LYS A 30 3.10 23.04 -17.11
C LYS A 30 1.57 23.18 -16.94
N GLY A 31 0.94 22.29 -16.16
CA GLY A 31 -0.50 22.34 -15.90
C GLY A 31 -1.39 21.82 -17.03
N ASP A 32 -0.83 21.28 -18.12
CA ASP A 32 -1.61 20.69 -19.22
C ASP A 32 -2.08 19.26 -18.88
N VAL A 33 -3.11 19.17 -18.03
CA VAL A 33 -3.71 17.90 -17.59
C VAL A 33 -4.23 17.06 -18.77
N LYS A 34 -4.67 17.71 -19.86
CA LYS A 34 -5.18 17.05 -21.08
C LYS A 34 -4.11 16.34 -21.91
N ARG A 35 -2.83 16.75 -21.80
CA ARG A 35 -1.71 16.09 -22.49
C ARG A 35 -0.99 15.09 -21.60
N PHE A 36 -1.25 15.11 -20.29
CA PHE A 36 -0.63 14.20 -19.34
C PHE A 36 -1.25 12.80 -19.45
N ASN A 37 -0.55 11.89 -20.11
CA ASN A 37 -0.95 10.49 -20.19
C ASN A 37 -0.66 9.80 -18.84
N VAL A 38 -1.63 9.86 -17.93
CA VAL A 38 -1.57 9.22 -16.61
C VAL A 38 -1.31 7.72 -16.74
N VAL A 39 -1.86 7.06 -17.76
CA VAL A 39 -1.64 5.63 -18.00
C VAL A 39 -0.17 5.36 -18.31
N LEU A 40 0.44 6.13 -19.22
CA LEU A 40 1.85 6.00 -19.54
C LEU A 40 2.73 6.25 -18.31
N TYR A 41 2.40 7.25 -17.50
CA TYR A 41 3.12 7.57 -16.27
C TYR A 41 3.08 6.41 -15.25
N ILE A 42 1.90 5.82 -15.04
CA ILE A 42 1.72 4.65 -14.16
C ILE A 42 2.49 3.44 -14.71
N VAL A 43 2.40 3.18 -16.02
CA VAL A 43 3.08 2.05 -16.68
C VAL A 43 4.60 2.20 -16.59
N LEU A 44 5.16 3.40 -16.83
CA LEU A 44 6.60 3.65 -16.70
C LEU A 44 7.07 3.42 -15.26
N ARG A 45 6.27 3.83 -14.27
CA ARG A 45 6.57 3.58 -12.85
C ARG A 45 6.52 2.08 -12.53
N LEU A 46 5.50 1.39 -13.01
CA LEU A 46 5.36 -0.07 -12.83
C LEU A 46 6.51 -0.83 -13.49
N ALA A 47 6.90 -0.46 -14.71
CA ALA A 47 8.00 -1.05 -15.44
C ALA A 47 9.36 -0.90 -14.73
N ARG A 48 9.54 0.13 -13.90
CA ARG A 48 10.74 0.30 -13.06
C ARG A 48 10.73 -0.55 -11.79
N LEU A 49 9.55 -0.83 -11.24
CA LEU A 49 9.37 -1.51 -9.95
C LEU A 49 9.21 -3.04 -10.10
N LEU A 50 8.61 -3.50 -11.20
CA LEU A 50 8.54 -4.92 -11.56
C LEU A 50 9.91 -5.63 -11.60
N PRO A 51 10.98 -5.10 -12.22
CA PRO A 51 12.28 -5.77 -12.22
C PRO A 51 12.85 -5.93 -10.81
N GLN A 52 12.64 -4.95 -9.93
CA GLN A 52 13.08 -5.04 -8.54
C GLN A 52 12.33 -6.15 -7.79
N LEU A 53 11.02 -6.25 -7.98
CA LEU A 53 10.19 -7.32 -7.39
C LEU A 53 10.58 -8.70 -7.93
N MET A 54 10.91 -8.79 -9.22
CA MET A 54 11.35 -10.04 -9.83
C MET A 54 12.67 -10.55 -9.29
N ILE A 55 13.64 -9.66 -9.13
CA ILE A 55 14.92 -10.00 -8.50
C ILE A 55 14.69 -10.46 -7.06
N PHE A 56 13.80 -9.78 -6.31
CA PHE A 56 13.48 -10.15 -4.94
C PHE A 56 12.83 -11.53 -4.82
N ILE A 57 11.86 -11.84 -5.69
CA ILE A 57 11.21 -13.15 -5.74
C ILE A 57 12.23 -14.23 -6.09
N LEU A 58 13.06 -14.00 -7.11
CA LEU A 58 14.12 -14.94 -7.51
C LEU A 58 15.12 -15.20 -6.37
N LEU A 59 15.54 -14.16 -5.67
CA LEU A 59 16.42 -14.28 -4.53
C LEU A 59 15.76 -15.07 -3.40
N THR A 60 14.46 -14.86 -3.15
CA THR A 60 13.68 -15.61 -2.16
C THR A 60 13.67 -17.10 -2.45
N PHE A 61 13.60 -17.52 -3.71
CA PHE A 61 13.73 -18.92 -4.10
C PHE A 61 15.15 -19.50 -3.90
N LEU A 62 16.19 -18.66 -3.94
CA LEU A 62 17.59 -19.06 -3.75
C LEU A 62 18.03 -19.08 -2.28
N LEU A 63 17.40 -18.27 -1.42
CA LEU A 63 17.64 -18.21 0.03
C LEU A 63 17.67 -19.57 0.77
N PRO A 64 16.76 -20.53 0.51
CA PRO A 64 16.80 -21.83 1.21
C PRO A 64 18.04 -22.67 0.88
N LEU A 65 18.75 -22.39 -0.23
CA LEU A 65 19.98 -23.10 -0.59
C LEU A 65 21.24 -22.48 0.05
N MET A 66 21.16 -21.23 0.51
CA MET A 66 22.32 -20.49 1.05
C MET A 66 22.53 -20.66 2.56
N GLY A 67 21.53 -21.16 3.30
CA GLY A 67 21.59 -21.23 4.75
C GLY A 67 20.89 -22.47 5.32
N SER A 68 21.46 -23.02 6.39
CA SER A 68 20.91 -24.18 7.10
C SER A 68 20.90 -23.89 8.60
N GLY A 69 19.70 -23.70 9.16
CA GLY A 69 19.47 -23.49 10.59
C GLY A 69 18.01 -23.74 10.99
N PRO A 70 17.71 -24.04 12.27
CA PRO A 70 16.36 -24.38 12.73
C PRO A 70 15.38 -23.19 12.59
N LEU A 71 15.81 -21.97 12.93
CA LEU A 71 15.03 -20.74 12.72
C LEU A 71 14.84 -20.43 11.21
N TRP A 72 15.82 -20.80 10.38
CA TRP A 72 15.78 -20.60 8.93
C TRP A 72 14.68 -21.43 8.28
N LYS A 73 14.49 -22.68 8.74
CA LYS A 73 13.41 -23.54 8.25
C LYS A 73 12.03 -22.95 8.55
N GLU A 74 11.81 -22.40 9.73
CA GLU A 74 10.49 -21.91 10.11
C GLU A 74 10.13 -20.61 9.39
N VAL A 75 11.08 -19.67 9.28
CA VAL A 75 10.81 -18.37 8.66
C VAL A 75 10.92 -18.42 7.15
N VAL A 76 12.02 -18.96 6.59
CA VAL A 76 12.30 -18.87 5.15
C VAL A 76 11.45 -19.87 4.37
N VAL A 77 11.36 -21.14 4.80
CA VAL A 77 10.62 -22.15 4.04
C VAL A 77 9.11 -21.86 4.04
N SER A 78 8.58 -21.35 5.15
CA SER A 78 7.17 -20.90 5.23
C SER A 78 6.88 -19.76 4.24
N ASN A 79 7.76 -18.74 4.19
CA ASN A 79 7.60 -17.61 3.28
C ASN A 79 7.79 -18.02 1.81
N VAL A 80 8.77 -18.87 1.50
CA VAL A 80 8.99 -19.41 0.15
C VAL A 80 7.76 -20.16 -0.34
N ARG A 81 7.14 -21.00 0.49
CA ARG A 81 5.96 -21.76 0.09
C ARG A 81 4.73 -20.88 -0.17
N LYS A 82 4.54 -19.82 0.63
CA LYS A 82 3.51 -18.80 0.35
C LYS A 82 3.80 -18.08 -0.96
N CYS A 83 5.07 -17.80 -1.23
CA CYS A 83 5.51 -17.12 -2.44
C CYS A 83 5.33 -17.98 -3.69
N GLU A 84 5.61 -19.29 -3.62
CA GLU A 84 5.40 -20.23 -4.72
C GLU A 84 3.93 -20.35 -5.14
N THR A 85 3.00 -20.31 -4.19
CA THR A 85 1.56 -20.37 -4.52
C THR A 85 1.03 -19.04 -5.07
N ASN A 86 1.57 -17.91 -4.61
CA ASN A 86 1.01 -16.58 -4.84
C ASN A 86 1.99 -15.59 -5.52
N TRP A 87 3.03 -16.07 -6.20
CA TRP A 87 4.04 -15.21 -6.83
C TRP A 87 3.40 -14.25 -7.83
N TRP A 88 2.40 -14.72 -8.59
CA TRP A 88 1.66 -13.94 -9.57
C TRP A 88 0.87 -12.78 -8.92
N LEU A 89 0.29 -13.00 -7.73
CA LEU A 89 -0.40 -11.96 -6.95
C LEU A 89 0.56 -10.88 -6.43
N ASN A 90 1.78 -11.28 -6.06
CA ASN A 90 2.83 -10.35 -5.65
C ASN A 90 3.34 -9.53 -6.85
N MET A 91 3.43 -10.15 -8.03
CA MET A 91 3.80 -9.50 -9.30
C MET A 91 2.77 -8.46 -9.74
N LEU A 92 1.48 -8.79 -9.60
CA LEU A 92 0.37 -7.87 -9.92
C LEU A 92 0.09 -6.85 -8.82
N LEU A 93 0.78 -6.92 -7.67
CA LEU A 93 0.60 -6.01 -6.53
C LEU A 93 -0.81 -6.03 -5.91
N ILE A 94 -1.57 -7.12 -6.10
CA ILE A 94 -2.96 -7.28 -5.62
C ILE A 94 -3.02 -8.11 -4.33
N HIS A 95 -1.89 -8.68 -3.89
CA HIS A 95 -1.84 -9.59 -2.74
C HIS A 95 -2.45 -9.01 -1.44
N ASN A 96 -2.46 -7.68 -1.28
CA ASN A 96 -3.09 -7.01 -0.13
C ASN A 96 -4.64 -7.06 -0.15
N LEU A 97 -5.27 -7.12 -1.32
CA LEU A 97 -6.74 -7.08 -1.43
C LEU A 97 -7.40 -8.45 -1.20
N TYR A 98 -6.68 -9.53 -1.46
CA TYR A 98 -7.23 -10.89 -1.40
C TYR A 98 -6.71 -11.71 -0.23
N LYS A 99 -5.40 -11.67 0.08
CA LYS A 99 -4.78 -12.53 1.10
C LYS A 99 -3.51 -11.91 1.67
N SER A 100 -3.67 -10.89 2.51
CA SER A 100 -2.54 -10.22 3.20
C SER A 100 -1.65 -11.24 3.95
N GLU A 101 -2.21 -12.27 4.59
CA GLU A 101 -1.41 -13.27 5.33
C GLU A 101 -0.55 -14.21 4.46
N GLN A 102 -0.75 -14.20 3.15
CA GLN A 102 -0.03 -15.03 2.17
C GLN A 102 0.95 -14.23 1.30
N MET A 103 1.37 -13.05 1.76
CA MET A 103 2.42 -12.26 1.12
C MET A 103 3.78 -12.97 1.18
N CYS A 104 4.63 -12.78 0.15
CA CYS A 104 5.99 -13.33 0.14
C CYS A 104 6.88 -12.70 1.21
N ALA A 105 6.73 -11.40 1.44
CA ALA A 105 7.49 -10.64 2.43
C ALA A 105 6.73 -9.37 2.84
N ILE A 106 7.01 -8.86 4.04
CA ILE A 106 6.43 -7.60 4.51
C ILE A 106 6.77 -6.43 3.58
N HIS A 107 7.95 -6.46 2.93
CA HIS A 107 8.36 -5.42 1.99
C HIS A 107 7.49 -5.37 0.73
N THR A 108 7.02 -6.51 0.22
CA THR A 108 6.15 -6.52 -0.97
C THR A 108 4.77 -5.96 -0.66
N TRP A 109 4.33 -6.03 0.59
CA TRP A 109 3.10 -5.40 1.07
C TRP A 109 3.18 -3.88 1.06
N PHE A 110 4.27 -3.32 1.59
CA PHE A 110 4.50 -1.88 1.54
C PHE A 110 4.60 -1.35 0.10
N ILE A 111 5.21 -2.11 -0.82
CA ILE A 111 5.31 -1.71 -2.23
C ILE A 111 3.92 -1.73 -2.87
N ALA A 112 3.14 -2.80 -2.69
CA ALA A 112 1.78 -2.91 -3.23
C ALA A 112 0.87 -1.76 -2.77
N LEU A 113 0.93 -1.42 -1.49
CA LEU A 113 0.21 -0.27 -0.96
C LEU A 113 0.63 1.05 -1.60
N ASP A 114 1.94 1.29 -1.81
CA ASP A 114 2.43 2.54 -2.40
C ASP A 114 1.86 2.73 -3.81
N PHE A 115 1.83 1.66 -4.60
CA PHE A 115 1.25 1.65 -5.93
C PHE A 115 -0.25 1.93 -5.94
N GLN A 116 -1.00 1.33 -5.02
CA GLN A 116 -2.45 1.55 -4.92
C GLN A 116 -2.75 3.00 -4.59
N TYR A 117 -2.06 3.57 -3.59
CA TYR A 117 -2.19 4.99 -3.24
C TYR A 117 -1.76 5.92 -4.36
N HIS A 118 -0.72 5.55 -5.12
CA HIS A 118 -0.30 6.30 -6.29
C HIS A 118 -1.38 6.36 -7.38
N ILE A 119 -2.03 5.22 -7.66
CA ILE A 119 -3.13 5.15 -8.64
C ILE A 119 -4.33 5.97 -8.16
N ILE A 120 -4.72 5.82 -6.89
CA ILE A 120 -5.83 6.56 -6.28
C ILE A 120 -5.58 8.07 -6.36
N THR A 121 -4.39 8.53 -6.00
CA THR A 121 -4.03 9.95 -6.04
C THR A 121 -3.93 10.48 -7.48
N ALA A 122 -3.44 9.67 -8.43
CA ALA A 122 -3.35 10.07 -9.84
C ALA A 122 -4.75 10.21 -10.46
N PHE A 123 -5.66 9.29 -10.16
CA PHE A 123 -7.05 9.35 -10.59
C PHE A 123 -7.81 10.49 -9.92
N GLY A 124 -7.57 10.72 -8.63
CA GLY A 124 -8.20 11.80 -7.87
C GLY A 124 -7.83 13.21 -8.37
N ILE A 125 -6.62 13.39 -8.90
CA ILE A 125 -6.21 14.65 -9.55
C ILE A 125 -6.99 14.90 -10.85
N ILE A 126 -7.31 13.85 -11.61
CA ILE A 126 -8.14 13.95 -12.82
C ILE A 126 -9.59 14.33 -12.45
N LEU A 127 -10.12 13.75 -11.38
CA LEU A 127 -11.51 13.96 -10.97
C LEU A 127 -11.76 15.26 -10.21
N ASN A 128 -10.89 15.65 -9.26
CA ASN A 128 -10.75 16.94 -8.57
C ASN A 128 -10.06 16.75 -7.22
N VAL A 129 -9.10 17.63 -6.86
CA VAL A 129 -8.30 17.51 -5.62
C VAL A 129 -9.16 17.51 -4.34
N THR A 130 -10.30 18.17 -4.35
CA THR A 130 -11.26 18.22 -3.24
C THR A 130 -11.83 16.85 -2.91
N THR A 131 -12.03 15.99 -3.91
CA THR A 131 -12.54 14.61 -3.69
C THR A 131 -11.52 13.75 -2.94
N VAL A 132 -10.23 13.91 -3.22
CA VAL A 132 -9.15 13.19 -2.54
C VAL A 132 -9.06 13.59 -1.07
N LEU A 133 -9.16 14.91 -0.80
CA LEU A 133 -9.19 15.42 0.56
C LEU A 133 -10.40 14.88 1.33
N MET A 134 -11.58 14.79 0.71
CA MET A 134 -12.77 14.21 1.32
C MET A 134 -12.59 12.74 1.70
N PHE A 135 -12.02 11.90 0.81
CA PHE A 135 -11.74 10.50 1.12
C PHE A 135 -10.70 10.33 2.24
N ALA A 136 -9.66 11.17 2.25
CA ALA A 136 -8.65 11.18 3.31
C ALA A 136 -9.29 11.53 4.67
N ILE A 137 -10.06 12.62 4.72
CA ILE A 137 -10.76 13.06 5.94
C ILE A 137 -11.74 11.99 6.42
N LEU A 138 -12.52 11.38 5.51
CA LEU A 138 -13.47 10.33 5.86
C LEU A 138 -12.76 9.10 6.47
N SER A 139 -11.64 8.67 5.89
CA SER A 139 -10.86 7.55 6.41
C SER A 139 -10.30 7.84 7.82
N SER A 140 -9.85 9.07 8.06
CA SER A 140 -9.36 9.51 9.38
C SER A 140 -10.49 9.61 10.42
N ILE A 141 -11.66 10.11 10.03
CA ILE A 141 -12.84 10.20 10.92
C ILE A 141 -13.36 8.80 11.26
N LEU A 142 -13.47 7.90 10.28
CA LEU A 142 -13.90 6.53 10.51
C LEU A 142 -12.97 5.82 11.48
N TRP A 143 -11.65 5.94 11.32
CA TRP A 143 -10.69 5.38 12.25
C TRP A 143 -10.85 5.96 13.68
N TYR A 144 -11.02 7.27 13.82
CA TYR A 144 -11.24 7.91 15.12
C TYR A 144 -12.50 7.38 15.83
N ILE A 145 -13.57 7.10 15.09
CA ILE A 145 -14.80 6.51 15.62
C ILE A 145 -14.58 5.06 16.09
N TYR A 146 -13.75 4.28 15.39
CA TYR A 146 -13.46 2.88 15.76
C TYR A 146 -12.44 2.74 16.90
N GLU A 147 -11.49 3.68 17.03
CA GLU A 147 -10.50 3.70 18.12
C GLU A 147 -11.08 4.29 19.42
N LEU A 148 -12.26 4.92 19.36
CA LEU A 148 -12.95 5.43 20.55
C LEU A 148 -13.34 4.25 21.45
N PRO A 149 -12.88 4.19 22.71
CA PRO A 149 -13.28 3.11 23.61
C PRO A 149 -14.81 3.12 23.74
N PRO A 150 -15.50 1.97 23.62
CA PRO A 150 -16.96 1.90 23.59
C PRO A 150 -17.63 2.46 24.86
N ALA A 151 -16.86 2.70 25.92
CA ALA A 151 -17.28 3.39 27.13
C ALA A 151 -17.79 4.84 26.87
N LEU A 152 -17.21 5.57 25.92
CA LEU A 152 -17.63 6.95 25.60
C LEU A 152 -18.94 7.04 24.83
N ILE A 153 -19.30 5.98 24.09
CA ILE A 153 -20.57 5.90 23.34
C ILE A 153 -21.75 5.70 24.30
N ASN A 154 -21.54 4.95 25.39
CA ASN A 154 -22.59 4.70 26.38
C ASN A 154 -22.74 5.84 27.41
N THR A 155 -21.68 6.55 27.77
CA THR A 155 -21.77 7.68 28.71
C THR A 155 -22.52 8.87 28.10
N GLY A 156 -22.44 9.09 26.79
CA GLY A 156 -23.23 10.11 26.09
C GLY A 156 -24.74 9.89 26.15
N ARG A 157 -25.19 8.64 26.36
CA ARG A 157 -26.62 8.30 26.52
C ARG A 157 -27.11 8.42 27.97
N THR A 158 -26.21 8.52 28.95
CA THR A 158 -26.56 8.65 30.39
C THR A 158 -26.58 10.09 30.90
N TYR A 159 -26.13 11.06 30.09
CA TYR A 159 -26.16 12.50 30.43
C TYR A 159 -27.13 13.32 29.55
N ALA A 160 -28.02 12.65 28.81
CA ALA A 160 -29.12 13.25 28.05
C ALA A 160 -30.46 12.75 28.58
#